data_AF-A0A9P8L468-F1
#
_entry.id   AF-A0A9P8L468-F1
#
_cell.length_a   1.000
_cell.length_b   1.000
_cell.length_c   1.000
_cell.angle_alpha   90.00
_cell.angle_beta   90.00
_cell.angle_gamma   90.00
#
_symmetry.space_group_name_H-M   'P 1'
#
loop_
_entity.id
_entity.type
_entity.pdbx_description
1 polymer ?
#
loop_
_entity_poly.entity_id
_entity_poly.type
_entity_poly.pdbx_seq_one_letter_code
_entity_poly.pdbx_strand_id
1 'polypeptide(L)'
;MRGFIAAAVAIAAGISAVLGSTSEQLCAGSSQQVGGNYYCKPVKAITYTGVGYSGQYNEVALMDPATGKCQSKPRSFSGQLAPLCDEVTVNVRGPEEGSPPSS
;
A
#
# COMPACT_ATOMS: atom_id res chain seq x y z
N MET A 1 -13.06 -55.66 -5.73
CA MET A 1 -14.04 -54.60 -6.05
C MET A 1 -13.30 -53.28 -6.06
N ARG A 2 -13.35 -52.60 -7.20
CA ARG A 2 -12.78 -51.27 -7.45
C ARG A 2 -13.71 -50.22 -6.87
N GLY A 3 -13.12 -49.13 -6.39
CA GLY A 3 -13.74 -47.82 -6.51
C GLY A 3 -14.10 -47.14 -5.20
N PHE A 4 -13.24 -46.21 -4.78
CA PHE A 4 -13.68 -44.94 -4.21
C PHE A 4 -12.89 -43.84 -4.91
N ILE A 5 -13.50 -43.25 -5.94
CA ILE A 5 -13.05 -41.99 -6.53
C ILE A 5 -13.68 -40.91 -5.64
N ALA A 6 -12.86 -40.24 -4.83
CA ALA A 6 -13.26 -38.99 -4.18
C ALA A 6 -12.81 -37.84 -5.07
N ALA A 7 -13.78 -37.16 -5.67
CA ALA A 7 -13.58 -35.97 -6.47
C ALA A 7 -13.35 -34.74 -5.59
N ALA A 8 -12.41 -33.90 -6.04
CA ALA A 8 -12.39 -32.44 -6.02
C ALA A 8 -12.63 -31.68 -4.71
N VAL A 9 -11.68 -30.84 -4.32
CA VAL A 9 -11.84 -29.36 -4.36
C VAL A 9 -10.43 -28.76 -4.50
N ALA A 10 -10.06 -28.31 -5.70
CA ALA A 10 -8.96 -27.35 -5.84
C ALA A 10 -9.55 -25.98 -5.50
N ILE A 11 -9.25 -25.47 -4.30
CA ILE A 11 -9.54 -24.08 -3.95
C ILE A 11 -8.60 -23.25 -4.83
N ALA A 12 -9.12 -22.72 -5.93
CA ALA A 12 -8.44 -21.68 -6.69
C ALA A 12 -8.41 -20.43 -5.80
N ALA A 13 -7.42 -20.35 -4.92
CA ALA A 13 -6.99 -19.10 -4.34
C ALA A 13 -6.48 -18.27 -5.52
N GLY A 14 -7.32 -17.36 -6.02
CA GLY A 14 -6.91 -16.32 -6.95
C GLY A 14 -5.92 -15.41 -6.24
N ILE A 15 -4.66 -15.84 -6.18
CA ILE A 15 -3.55 -14.99 -5.77
C ILE A 15 -3.37 -14.03 -6.93
N SER A 16 -3.99 -12.85 -6.85
CA SER A 16 -3.61 -11.71 -7.66
C SER A 16 -2.14 -11.42 -7.34
N ALA A 17 -1.24 -11.98 -8.14
CA ALA A 17 0.16 -11.65 -8.10
C ALA A 17 0.27 -10.17 -8.45
N VAL A 18 0.57 -9.34 -7.44
CA VAL A 18 0.90 -7.93 -7.67
C VAL A 18 2.20 -7.93 -8.45
N LEU A 19 2.12 -7.61 -9.75
CA LEU A 19 3.27 -7.43 -10.63
C LEU A 19 3.92 -6.08 -10.29
N GLY A 20 4.64 -6.02 -9.18
CA GLY A 20 5.37 -4.85 -8.74
C GLY A 20 6.60 -5.26 -7.93
N SER A 21 7.76 -4.70 -8.24
CA SER A 21 8.97 -4.90 -7.45
C SER A 21 8.85 -4.15 -6.13
N THR A 22 9.17 -4.82 -5.02
CA THR A 22 9.26 -4.15 -3.71
C THR A 22 10.52 -3.29 -3.64
N SER A 23 10.57 -2.34 -2.70
CA SER A 23 11.77 -1.54 -2.42
C SER A 23 12.99 -2.45 -2.22
N GLU A 24 12.86 -3.51 -1.41
CA GLU A 24 13.93 -4.49 -1.17
C GLU A 24 14.47 -5.12 -2.46
N GLN A 25 13.59 -5.50 -3.39
CA GLN A 25 13.99 -6.06 -4.69
C GLN A 25 14.67 -5.04 -5.60
N LEU A 26 14.27 -3.77 -5.50
CA LEU A 26 14.88 -2.67 -6.25
C LEU A 26 16.24 -2.28 -5.69
N CYS A 27 16.46 -2.49 -4.39
CA CYS A 27 17.70 -2.16 -3.69
C CYS A 27 18.70 -3.32 -3.67
N ALA A 28 18.25 -4.55 -3.89
CA ALA A 28 19.09 -5.75 -3.89
C ALA A 28 20.26 -5.63 -4.89
N GLY A 29 21.49 -5.57 -4.34
CA GLY A 29 22.75 -5.63 -5.08
C GLY A 29 22.98 -4.51 -6.10
N SER A 30 22.21 -3.42 -6.05
CA SER A 30 22.19 -2.41 -7.12
C SER A 30 21.90 -0.99 -6.64
N SER A 31 22.07 -0.74 -5.34
CA SER A 31 21.98 0.62 -4.80
C SER A 31 23.17 1.47 -5.29
N GLN A 32 22.89 2.73 -5.64
CA GLN A 32 23.88 3.71 -6.06
C GLN A 32 23.92 4.87 -5.08
N GLN A 33 25.12 5.27 -4.68
CA GLN A 33 25.31 6.46 -3.88
C GLN A 33 25.47 7.67 -4.81
N VAL A 34 24.55 8.64 -4.71
CA VAL A 34 24.57 9.87 -5.51
C VAL A 34 24.38 11.05 -4.56
N GLY A 35 25.36 11.96 -4.52
CA GLY A 35 25.28 13.16 -3.68
C GLY A 35 25.07 12.89 -2.19
N GLY A 36 25.65 11.81 -1.66
CA GLY A 36 25.53 11.40 -0.25
C GLY A 36 24.27 10.59 0.09
N ASN A 37 23.36 10.38 -0.85
CA ASN A 37 22.14 9.58 -0.65
C ASN A 37 22.24 8.23 -1.37
N TYR A 38 21.64 7.19 -0.79
CA TYR A 38 21.53 5.88 -1.43
C TYR A 38 20.20 5.76 -2.19
N TYR A 39 20.30 5.46 -3.48
CA TYR A 39 19.17 5.25 -4.36
C TYR A 39 19.14 3.80 -4.83
N CYS A 40 17.95 3.23 -4.95
CA CYS A 40 17.75 1.91 -5.54
C CYS A 40 17.52 2.03 -7.05
N LYS A 41 17.28 0.90 -7.73
CA LYS A 41 17.02 0.93 -9.18
C LYS A 41 15.92 1.95 -9.54
N PRO A 42 16.08 2.67 -10.66
CA PRO A 42 15.11 3.68 -11.08
C PRO A 42 13.75 3.03 -11.36
N VAL A 43 12.70 3.60 -10.77
CA VAL A 43 11.31 3.19 -10.96
C VAL A 43 10.68 4.09 -12.03
N LYS A 44 10.12 3.48 -13.08
CA LYS A 44 9.47 4.21 -14.18
C LYS A 44 7.99 4.48 -13.96
N ALA A 45 7.33 3.63 -13.17
CA ALA A 45 5.90 3.71 -12.91
C ALA A 45 5.60 3.21 -11.50
N ILE A 46 4.65 3.86 -10.84
CA ILE A 46 4.14 3.46 -9.53
C ILE A 46 2.70 2.99 -9.73
N THR A 47 2.42 1.75 -9.33
CA THR A 47 1.09 1.17 -9.39
C THR A 47 0.43 1.33 -8.03
N TYR A 48 -0.73 1.98 -7.99
CA TYR A 48 -1.57 2.06 -6.80
C TYR A 48 -2.64 0.97 -6.85
N THR A 49 -2.70 0.15 -5.80
CA THR A 49 -3.75 -0.87 -5.61
C THR A 49 -4.76 -0.38 -4.58
N GLY A 50 -5.98 -0.90 -4.62
CA GLY A 50 -7.04 -0.48 -3.69
C GLY A 50 -7.56 0.93 -3.95
N VAL A 51 -7.62 1.34 -5.22
CA VAL A 51 -8.20 2.61 -5.68
C VAL A 51 -9.20 2.33 -6.81
N GLY A 52 -10.04 3.30 -7.15
CA GLY A 52 -10.98 3.17 -8.26
C GLY A 52 -12.34 2.57 -7.91
N TYR A 53 -12.68 2.56 -6.62
CA TYR A 53 -13.96 2.05 -6.12
C TYR A 53 -14.75 3.16 -5.42
N SER A 54 -16.04 2.92 -5.23
CA SER A 54 -16.92 3.82 -4.48
C SER A 54 -17.21 3.25 -3.11
N GLY A 55 -17.33 4.12 -2.12
CA GLY A 55 -17.58 3.72 -0.73
C GLY A 55 -17.87 4.91 0.16
N GLN A 56 -17.88 4.67 1.47
CA GLN A 56 -18.01 5.73 2.47
C GLN A 56 -16.96 5.58 3.56
N TYR A 57 -16.46 6.70 4.08
CA TYR A 57 -15.64 6.75 5.29
C TYR A 57 -16.23 7.78 6.28
N ASN A 58 -15.84 7.67 7.55
CA ASN A 58 -16.26 8.63 8.57
C ASN A 58 -15.23 9.77 8.64
N GLU A 59 -15.53 10.90 8.01
CA GLU A 59 -14.72 12.11 8.04
C GLU A 59 -14.83 12.78 9.42
N VAL A 60 -13.71 13.20 10.00
CA VAL A 60 -13.72 13.99 11.24
C VAL A 60 -14.22 15.40 10.92
N ALA A 61 -15.39 15.75 11.43
CA ALA A 61 -16.05 17.04 11.18
C ALA A 61 -15.73 18.09 12.26
N LEU A 62 -15.43 17.64 13.48
CA LEU A 62 -15.09 18.51 14.60
C LEU A 62 -14.10 17.78 15.52
N MET A 63 -13.09 18.50 15.98
CA MET A 63 -12.21 18.07 17.06
C MET A 63 -12.41 19.02 18.24
N ASP A 64 -12.88 18.51 19.37
CA ASP A 64 -13.04 19.28 20.59
C ASP A 64 -11.67 19.50 21.26
N PRO A 65 -11.16 20.75 21.34
CA PRO A 65 -9.84 21.04 21.91
C PRO A 65 -9.77 20.87 23.43
N ALA A 66 -10.91 20.87 24.13
CA ALA A 66 -10.95 20.73 25.59
C ALA A 66 -11.01 19.26 26.02
N THR A 67 -11.66 18.40 25.25
CA THR A 67 -11.84 16.97 25.59
C THR A 67 -11.05 16.01 24.70
N GLY A 68 -10.49 16.49 23.58
CA GLY A 68 -9.81 15.67 22.58
C GLY A 68 -10.75 14.77 21.78
N LYS A 69 -12.08 14.93 21.89
CA LYS A 69 -13.05 14.08 21.20
C LYS A 69 -13.23 14.52 19.74
N CYS A 70 -13.15 13.56 18.84
CA CYS A 70 -13.47 13.75 17.43
C CYS A 70 -14.93 13.38 17.16
N GLN A 71 -15.68 14.26 16.52
CA GLN A 71 -16.98 13.96 15.95
C GLN A 71 -16.81 13.65 14.46
N SER A 72 -17.43 12.56 14.00
CA SER A 72 -17.31 12.11 12.62
C SER A 72 -18.66 12.07 11.90
N LYS A 73 -18.63 12.27 10.59
CA LYS A 73 -19.78 12.21 9.69
C LYS A 73 -19.50 11.27 8.51
N PRO A 74 -20.48 10.52 8.01
CA PRO A 74 -20.31 9.73 6.80
C PRO A 74 -20.02 10.62 5.59
N ARG A 75 -18.97 10.30 4.84
CA ARG A 75 -18.62 10.93 3.58
C ARG A 75 -18.46 9.88 2.50
N SER A 76 -19.21 10.03 1.41
CA SER A 76 -19.12 9.18 0.24
C SER A 76 -17.96 9.61 -0.67
N PHE A 77 -17.28 8.64 -1.27
CA PHE A 77 -16.27 8.85 -2.30
C PHE A 77 -16.56 7.98 -3.52
N SER A 78 -16.14 8.46 -4.69
CA SER A 78 -16.24 7.73 -5.96
C SER A 78 -15.24 8.30 -6.97
N GLY A 79 -14.87 7.51 -7.97
CA GLY A 79 -13.94 7.91 -9.04
C GLY A 79 -12.81 6.90 -9.26
N GLN A 80 -12.11 7.00 -10.39
CA GLN A 80 -11.06 6.03 -10.80
C GLN A 80 -9.82 6.01 -9.90
N LEU A 81 -9.58 7.07 -9.14
CA LEU A 81 -8.52 7.12 -8.12
C LEU A 81 -9.08 7.24 -6.70
N ALA A 82 -10.40 7.15 -6.53
CA ALA A 82 -11.02 7.26 -5.20
C ALA A 82 -10.61 6.07 -4.32
N PRO A 83 -10.41 6.27 -3.01
CA PRO A 83 -10.71 7.49 -2.22
C PRO A 83 -9.65 8.61 -2.32
N LEU A 84 -8.62 8.48 -3.16
CA LEU A 84 -7.50 9.44 -3.24
C LEU A 84 -7.76 10.69 -4.09
N CYS A 85 -9.00 10.93 -4.52
CA CYS A 85 -9.36 12.08 -5.37
C CYS A 85 -9.62 13.39 -4.58
N ASP A 86 -9.78 13.31 -3.27
CA ASP A 86 -9.85 14.47 -2.38
C ASP A 86 -8.44 14.83 -1.85
N GLU A 87 -8.29 15.84 -0.99
CA GLU A 87 -6.97 16.25 -0.46
C GLU A 87 -6.25 15.08 0.24
N VAL A 88 -5.26 14.50 -0.44
CA VAL A 88 -4.38 13.46 0.10
C VAL A 88 -3.01 14.05 0.39
N THR A 89 -2.66 14.15 1.66
CA THR A 89 -1.28 14.47 2.08
C THR A 89 -0.49 13.18 2.20
N VAL A 90 0.45 12.96 1.28
CA VAL A 90 1.39 11.84 1.36
C VAL A 90 2.65 12.30 2.10
N ASN A 91 2.81 11.90 3.35
CA ASN A 91 4.03 12.13 4.11
C ASN A 91 5.00 10.97 3.89
N VAL A 92 5.81 11.04 2.83
CA VAL A 92 6.94 10.13 2.66
C VAL A 92 8.03 10.56 3.63
N ARG A 93 8.26 9.76 4.69
CA ARG A 93 9.49 9.90 5.49
C ARG A 93 10.64 9.40 4.61
N GLY A 94 11.73 10.17 4.57
CA GLY A 94 12.89 9.91 3.72
C GLY A 94 13.48 8.51 3.94
N PRO A 95 14.43 8.09 3.07
CA PRO A 95 15.03 6.76 3.18
C PRO A 95 15.51 6.52 4.60
N GLU A 96 15.01 5.44 5.19
CA GLU A 96 15.48 4.96 6.47
C GLU A 96 16.96 4.62 6.34
N GLU A 97 17.80 5.41 7.00
CA GLU A 97 19.20 5.08 7.21
C GLU A 97 19.22 3.81 8.06
N GLY A 98 19.17 2.66 7.38
CA GLY A 98 19.41 1.37 7.98
C GLY A 98 20.80 1.41 8.59
N SER A 99 20.85 1.44 9.91
CA SER A 99 22.08 1.29 10.69
C SER A 99 22.93 0.16 10.11
N PRO A 100 24.24 0.35 9.91
CA PRO A 100 25.09 -0.71 9.36
C PRO A 100 25.04 -1.95 10.26
N PRO A 101 25.09 -3.17 9.69
CA PRO A 101 25.16 -4.38 10.50
C PRO A 101 26.43 -4.33 11.35
N SER A 102 26.26 -4.38 12.67
CA SER A 102 27.36 -4.55 13.61
C SER A 102 28.09 -5.84 13.28
N SER A 103 29.36 -5.71 12.89
CA SER A 103 30.31 -6.80 12.72
C SER A 103 30.63 -7.47 14.05
#